data_AF-A0A8J4G336-F1
#
_entry.id   AF-A0A8J4G336-F1
#
_cell.length_a   1.000
_cell.length_b   1.000
_cell.length_c   1.000
_cell.angle_alpha   90.00
_cell.angle_beta   90.00
_cell.angle_gamma   90.00
#
_symmetry.space_group_name_H-M   'P 1'
#
loop_
_entity.id
_entity.type
_entity.pdbx_description
1 polymer ?
#
loop_
_entity_poly.entity_id
_entity_poly.type
_entity_poly.pdbx_seq_one_letter_code
_entity_poly.pdbx_strand_id
1 'polypeptide(L)'
;MQTAEEDAAPHSRSRARGSGAGEESEDEETRWQRRLREEYSDGEKALSDGCEDVPGELPFVGESDDEWADRIWREMQARRNTAASAGAAVFIADLRADAARRAAEAAERSRQILEEEQAKDDAWRCRTLAAIEAGPATPTLDMAVARASYDERWAQLDEEAATTAADLAPLHYSDVPWPLEPPTVPWGVRGSREVPAGPSLAPTVEMLRDFFLLGATGAPDVKRRLRIELLRWHPDKFGARFGRRLAAAGMAQRDAVVARVHQVAQVLMQVLGRGAIGTHEG
;
A
#
# COMPACT_ATOMS: atom_id res chain seq x y z
N MET A 1 -12.47 -42.76 -13.02
CA MET A 1 -11.84 -42.06 -11.90
C MET A 1 -11.95 -40.58 -12.18
N GLN A 2 -12.92 -39.94 -11.54
CA GLN A 2 -13.29 -38.54 -11.64
C GLN A 2 -12.76 -37.82 -10.40
N THR A 3 -12.15 -36.65 -10.57
CA THR A 3 -11.99 -35.64 -9.52
C THR A 3 -11.98 -34.26 -10.20
N ALA A 4 -13.05 -33.49 -9.98
CA ALA A 4 -13.25 -32.08 -10.28
C ALA A 4 -12.47 -31.23 -9.24
N GLU A 5 -11.73 -30.16 -9.59
CA GLU A 5 -12.16 -28.84 -10.10
C GLU A 5 -13.15 -28.19 -9.11
N GLU A 6 -12.68 -27.63 -7.99
CA GLU A 6 -11.98 -26.33 -7.80
C GLU A 6 -12.91 -25.13 -8.05
N ASP A 7 -13.67 -24.78 -7.01
CA ASP A 7 -14.59 -23.66 -6.96
C ASP A 7 -14.20 -22.80 -5.73
N ALA A 8 -13.51 -21.69 -5.96
CA ALA A 8 -13.10 -20.75 -4.90
C ALA A 8 -13.09 -19.30 -5.42
N ALA A 9 -14.26 -18.66 -5.32
CA ALA A 9 -14.45 -17.25 -5.59
C ALA A 9 -13.91 -16.36 -4.44
N PRO A 10 -13.20 -15.24 -4.73
CA PRO A 10 -12.76 -14.31 -3.70
C PRO A 10 -13.90 -13.39 -3.23
N HIS A 11 -14.05 -13.33 -1.91
CA HIS A 11 -15.04 -12.56 -1.17
C HIS A 11 -14.95 -11.04 -1.36
N SER A 12 -16.07 -10.46 -1.76
CA SER A 12 -16.40 -9.04 -1.72
C SER A 12 -16.33 -8.52 -0.27
N ARG A 13 -15.30 -7.73 0.06
CA ARG A 13 -15.22 -7.00 1.33
C ARG A 13 -16.16 -5.79 1.31
N SER A 14 -17.40 -6.04 1.73
CA SER A 14 -18.39 -5.03 2.08
C SER A 14 -17.89 -4.23 3.29
N ARG A 15 -17.49 -2.97 3.08
CA ARG A 15 -17.28 -1.98 4.14
C ARG A 15 -18.65 -1.61 4.73
N ALA A 16 -19.06 -2.31 5.79
CA ALA A 16 -20.14 -1.88 6.66
C ALA A 16 -19.67 -0.66 7.47
N ARG A 17 -20.21 0.51 7.13
CA ARG A 17 -20.15 1.73 7.93
C ARG A 17 -21.01 1.47 9.17
N GLY A 18 -20.37 1.36 10.33
CA GLY A 18 -21.04 1.22 11.62
C GLY A 18 -21.90 2.45 11.90
N SER A 19 -23.21 2.28 11.70
CA SER A 19 -24.26 3.15 12.22
C SER A 19 -24.69 2.56 13.56
N GLY A 20 -23.96 2.90 14.62
CA GLY A 20 -24.14 2.33 15.95
C GLY A 20 -23.87 3.38 17.04
N ALA A 21 -24.62 4.48 17.00
CA ALA A 21 -24.54 5.55 17.98
C ALA A 21 -25.91 6.26 18.05
N GLY A 22 -26.94 5.56 18.52
CA GLY A 22 -28.29 6.12 18.57
C GLY A 22 -29.23 5.56 19.65
N GLU A 23 -29.01 4.35 20.17
CA GLU A 23 -30.00 3.71 21.07
C GLU A 23 -29.69 3.82 22.57
N GLU A 24 -28.48 4.25 22.98
CA GLU A 24 -28.16 4.36 24.42
C GLU A 24 -28.65 5.67 25.08
N SER A 25 -29.13 6.65 24.30
CA SER A 25 -29.54 7.97 24.84
C SER A 25 -30.96 7.98 25.40
N GLU A 26 -31.89 7.16 24.89
CA GLU A 26 -33.29 7.15 25.35
C GLU A 26 -33.46 6.47 26.72
N ASP A 27 -32.58 5.51 27.03
CA ASP A 27 -32.59 4.79 28.30
C ASP A 27 -32.05 5.64 29.48
N GLU A 28 -31.14 6.58 29.23
CA GLU A 28 -30.64 7.48 30.27
C GLU A 28 -31.66 8.56 30.65
N GLU A 29 -32.34 9.15 29.68
CA GLU A 29 -33.33 10.21 29.93
C GLU A 29 -34.55 9.67 30.69
N THR A 30 -35.02 8.48 30.33
CA THR A 30 -36.13 7.83 31.05
C THR A 30 -35.74 7.41 32.48
N ARG A 31 -34.47 7.01 32.71
CA ARG A 31 -33.94 6.76 34.07
C ARG A 31 -33.91 8.03 34.91
N TRP A 32 -33.47 9.14 34.32
CA TRP A 32 -33.40 10.42 35.01
C TRP A 32 -34.79 10.96 35.39
N GLN A 33 -35.76 10.88 34.46
CA GLN A 33 -37.15 11.28 34.75
C GLN A 33 -37.81 10.42 35.84
N ARG A 34 -37.50 9.12 35.90
CA ARG A 34 -38.01 8.24 36.97
C ARG A 34 -37.45 8.63 38.34
N ARG A 35 -36.14 8.91 38.42
CA ARG A 35 -35.49 9.32 39.67
C ARG A 35 -36.05 10.64 40.20
N LEU A 36 -36.27 11.62 39.34
CA LEU A 36 -36.90 12.88 39.73
C LEU A 36 -38.32 12.67 40.28
N ARG A 37 -39.11 11.79 39.68
CA ARG A 37 -40.48 11.53 40.17
C ARG A 37 -40.48 10.85 41.54
N GLU A 38 -39.55 9.91 41.78
CA GLU A 38 -39.40 9.27 43.09
C GLU A 38 -38.99 10.29 44.17
N GLU A 39 -38.04 11.18 43.88
CA GLU A 39 -37.57 12.18 44.85
C GLU A 39 -38.65 13.21 45.22
N TYR A 40 -39.54 13.59 44.29
CA TYR A 40 -40.65 14.49 44.60
C TYR A 40 -41.88 13.79 45.20
N SER A 41 -41.99 12.46 45.08
CA SER A 41 -43.16 11.72 45.54
C SER A 41 -43.08 11.27 47.00
N ASP A 42 -41.91 11.30 47.64
CA ASP A 42 -41.71 10.68 48.96
C ASP A 42 -41.74 11.68 50.15
N GLY A 43 -42.19 12.91 49.92
CA GLY A 43 -41.86 14.02 50.83
C GLY A 43 -43.01 14.84 51.43
N GLU A 44 -44.28 14.57 51.13
CA GLU A 44 -45.37 15.43 51.61
C GLU A 44 -46.44 14.66 52.40
N LYS A 45 -46.03 14.10 53.54
CA LYS A 45 -46.97 13.80 54.62
C LYS A 45 -47.19 15.10 55.40
N ALA A 46 -48.18 15.86 54.95
CA ALA A 46 -48.68 17.05 55.63
C ALA A 46 -49.11 16.71 57.07
N LEU A 47 -48.16 16.77 58.00
CA LEU A 47 -48.45 16.92 59.41
C LEU A 47 -48.71 18.41 59.65
N SER A 48 -49.94 18.80 59.32
CA SER A 48 -50.58 20.00 59.86
C SER A 48 -50.80 19.79 61.35
N ASP A 49 -49.72 19.83 62.12
CA ASP A 49 -49.75 19.75 63.59
C ASP A 49 -49.91 21.17 64.13
N GLY A 50 -50.99 21.37 64.88
CA GLY A 50 -51.44 22.67 65.35
C GLY A 50 -50.44 23.30 66.30
N CYS A 51 -49.83 24.40 65.88
CA CYS A 51 -49.07 25.25 66.79
C CYS A 51 -50.06 26.11 67.58
N GLU A 52 -50.38 25.65 68.78
CA GLU A 52 -51.12 26.42 69.77
C GLU A 52 -50.33 27.67 70.16
N ASP A 53 -51.04 28.79 70.16
CA ASP A 53 -50.59 30.15 70.43
C ASP A 53 -50.06 30.25 71.87
N VAL A 54 -48.73 30.21 72.04
CA VAL A 54 -48.07 30.47 73.33
C VAL A 54 -47.53 31.91 73.30
N PRO A 55 -48.23 32.88 73.92
CA PRO A 55 -47.76 34.25 74.00
C PRO A 55 -46.70 34.34 75.11
N GLY A 56 -45.44 34.29 74.69
CA GLY A 56 -44.29 34.51 75.54
C GLY A 56 -43.22 35.29 74.79
N GLU A 57 -43.36 36.62 74.72
CA GLU A 57 -42.32 37.54 74.26
C GLU A 57 -41.10 37.42 75.19
N LEU A 58 -40.20 36.49 74.86
CA LEU A 58 -38.80 36.64 75.23
C LEU A 58 -38.17 37.63 74.25
N PRO A 59 -37.35 38.60 74.71
CA PRO A 59 -36.60 39.47 73.84
C PRO A 59 -35.55 38.62 73.10
N PHE A 60 -35.94 38.13 71.92
CA PHE A 60 -35.08 37.40 71.01
C PHE A 60 -34.06 38.40 70.45
N VAL A 61 -32.94 38.56 71.15
CA VAL A 61 -31.72 39.12 70.58
C VAL A 61 -31.13 38.05 69.67
N GLY A 62 -31.84 37.78 68.57
CA GLY A 62 -31.43 36.83 67.56
C GLY A 62 -31.11 37.53 66.27
N GLU A 63 -30.16 36.93 65.55
CA GLU A 63 -29.84 37.19 64.14
C GLU A 63 -31.14 37.45 63.37
N SER A 64 -31.20 38.54 62.60
CA SER A 64 -32.36 38.80 61.75
C SER A 64 -32.50 37.69 60.71
N ASP A 65 -33.72 37.41 60.26
CA ASP A 65 -33.98 36.33 59.30
C ASP A 65 -33.13 36.48 58.02
N ASP A 66 -32.89 37.73 57.59
CA ASP A 66 -32.03 38.06 56.46
C ASP A 66 -30.55 37.72 56.72
N GLU A 67 -30.03 38.02 57.92
CA GLU A 67 -28.65 37.68 58.31
C GLU A 67 -28.44 36.17 58.39
N TRP A 68 -29.44 35.45 58.89
CA TRP A 68 -29.44 33.99 58.92
C TRP A 68 -29.44 33.42 57.50
N ALA A 69 -30.31 33.90 56.61
CA ALA A 69 -30.39 33.48 55.21
C ALA A 69 -29.07 33.73 54.47
N ASP A 70 -28.46 34.91 54.66
CA ASP A 70 -27.17 35.28 54.07
C ASP A 70 -26.03 34.38 54.57
N ARG A 71 -26.06 34.00 55.85
CA ARG A 71 -25.07 33.07 56.43
C ARG A 71 -25.20 31.69 55.81
N ILE A 72 -26.41 31.13 55.74
CA ILE A 72 -26.67 29.83 55.13
C ILE A 72 -26.30 29.84 53.64
N TRP A 73 -26.66 30.90 52.91
CA TRP A 73 -26.31 31.03 51.50
C TRP A 73 -24.79 31.07 51.28
N ARG A 74 -24.05 31.88 52.05
CA ARG A 74 -22.58 31.93 51.99
C ARG A 74 -21.96 30.56 52.30
N GLU A 75 -22.49 29.84 53.29
CA GLU A 75 -22.02 28.50 53.62
C GLU A 75 -22.27 27.51 52.46
N MET A 76 -23.47 27.54 51.86
CA MET A 76 -23.78 26.72 50.68
C MET A 76 -22.87 27.05 49.49
N GLN A 77 -22.60 28.33 49.23
CA GLN A 77 -21.67 28.75 48.17
C GLN A 77 -20.24 28.30 48.47
N ALA A 78 -19.78 28.41 49.72
CA ALA A 78 -18.46 27.93 50.11
C ALA A 78 -18.33 26.41 49.91
N ARG A 79 -19.36 25.63 50.29
CA ARG A 79 -19.41 24.18 50.04
C ARG A 79 -19.40 23.86 48.55
N ARG A 80 -20.20 24.57 47.74
CA ARG A 80 -20.26 24.40 46.28
C ARG A 80 -18.92 24.72 45.61
N ASN A 81 -18.29 25.82 45.98
CA ASN A 81 -16.99 26.22 45.44
C ASN A 81 -15.89 25.23 45.84
N THR A 82 -15.89 24.74 47.08
CA THR A 82 -14.95 23.71 47.54
C THR A 82 -15.12 22.43 46.73
N ALA A 83 -16.36 21.93 46.58
CA ALA A 83 -16.66 20.75 45.79
C ALA A 83 -16.27 20.92 44.30
N ALA A 84 -16.56 22.08 43.70
CA ALA A 84 -16.18 22.40 42.33
C ALA A 84 -14.66 22.45 42.15
N SER A 85 -13.94 23.06 43.10
CA SER A 85 -12.47 23.12 43.07
C SER A 85 -11.82 21.74 43.22
N ALA A 86 -12.38 20.87 44.07
CA ALA A 86 -11.93 19.49 44.24
C ALA A 86 -12.16 18.68 42.96
N GLY A 87 -13.33 18.80 42.33
CA GLY A 87 -13.64 18.16 41.05
C GLY A 87 -12.70 18.63 39.93
N ALA A 88 -12.44 19.93 39.83
CA ALA A 88 -11.49 20.49 38.87
C ALA A 88 -10.05 19.99 39.10
N ALA A 89 -9.63 19.86 40.36
CA ALA A 89 -8.31 19.36 40.70
C ALA A 89 -8.12 17.89 40.29
N VAL A 90 -9.13 17.03 40.52
CA VAL A 90 -9.11 15.63 40.07
C VAL A 90 -9.05 15.54 38.55
N PHE A 91 -9.91 16.28 37.85
CA PHE A 91 -9.91 16.29 36.38
C PHE A 91 -8.56 16.75 35.79
N ILE A 92 -7.94 17.78 36.37
CA ILE A 92 -6.60 18.25 35.94
C ILE A 92 -5.54 17.20 36.24
N ALA A 93 -5.62 16.49 37.38
CA ALA A 93 -4.70 15.42 37.71
C ALA A 93 -4.81 14.25 36.70
N ASP A 94 -6.03 13.85 36.35
CA ASP A 94 -6.28 12.81 35.34
C ASP A 94 -5.75 13.21 33.96
N LEU A 95 -6.00 14.45 33.52
CA LEU A 95 -5.45 14.97 32.26
C LEU A 95 -3.92 14.94 32.25
N ARG A 96 -3.26 15.26 33.37
CA ARG A 96 -1.80 15.20 33.49
C ARG A 96 -1.29 13.76 33.46
N ALA A 97 -1.97 12.84 34.13
CA ALA A 97 -1.62 11.42 34.10
C ALA A 97 -1.73 10.84 32.68
N ASP A 98 -2.82 11.19 31.97
CA ASP A 98 -3.02 10.80 30.58
C ASP A 98 -1.98 11.39 29.64
N ALA A 99 -1.64 12.67 29.80
CA ALA A 99 -0.59 13.32 29.02
C ALA A 99 0.77 12.65 29.27
N ALA A 100 1.09 12.30 30.53
CA ALA A 100 2.33 11.61 30.87
C ALA A 100 2.40 10.21 30.25
N ARG A 101 1.30 9.45 30.24
CA ARG A 101 1.21 8.14 29.60
C ARG A 101 1.43 8.23 28.09
N ARG A 102 0.75 9.16 27.41
CA ARG A 102 0.93 9.37 25.95
C ARG A 102 2.35 9.81 25.61
N ALA A 103 2.96 10.64 26.45
CA ALA A 103 4.35 11.05 26.27
C ALA A 103 5.32 9.87 26.43
N ALA A 104 5.09 8.98 27.40
CA ALA A 104 5.89 7.77 27.58
C ALA A 104 5.76 6.81 26.38
N GLU A 105 4.53 6.55 25.91
CA GLU A 105 4.29 5.71 24.73
C GLU A 105 4.94 6.30 23.46
N ALA A 106 4.86 7.61 23.26
CA ALA A 106 5.49 8.27 22.13
C ALA A 106 7.03 8.17 22.19
N ALA A 107 7.62 8.29 23.38
CA ALA A 107 9.06 8.13 23.57
C ALA A 107 9.50 6.69 23.30
N GLU A 108 8.73 5.68 23.69
CA GLU A 108 9.02 4.28 23.40
C GLU A 108 8.96 3.98 21.90
N ARG A 109 7.90 4.43 21.21
CA ARG A 109 7.80 4.28 19.74
C ARG A 109 8.95 4.97 19.01
N SER A 110 9.36 6.15 19.48
CA SER A 110 10.50 6.84 18.89
C SER A 110 11.81 6.06 19.05
N ARG A 111 12.00 5.34 20.17
CA ARG A 111 13.17 4.48 20.37
C ARG A 111 13.14 3.27 19.45
N GLN A 112 11.98 2.60 19.34
CA GLN A 112 11.80 1.45 18.45
C GLN A 112 12.10 1.81 16.99
N ILE A 113 11.59 2.95 16.50
CA ILE A 113 11.87 3.41 15.13
C ILE A 113 13.38 3.62 14.92
N LEU A 114 14.06 4.23 15.89
CA LEU A 114 15.50 4.49 15.79
C LEU A 114 16.32 3.20 15.80
N GLU A 115 15.95 2.21 16.61
CA GLU A 115 16.57 0.88 16.64
C GLU A 115 16.33 0.11 15.33
N GLU A 116 15.11 0.17 14.77
CA GLU A 116 14.79 -0.45 13.48
C GLU A 116 15.58 0.17 12.34
N GLU A 117 15.74 1.49 12.31
CA GLU A 117 16.53 2.18 11.29
C GLU A 117 18.02 1.87 11.42
N GLN A 118 18.56 1.79 12.65
CA GLN A 118 19.93 1.33 12.88
C GLN A 118 20.13 -0.11 12.41
N ALA A 119 19.19 -1.01 12.72
CA ALA A 119 19.26 -2.39 12.27
C ALA A 119 19.20 -2.51 10.73
N LYS A 120 18.39 -1.69 10.05
CA LYS A 120 18.34 -1.62 8.58
C LYS A 120 19.64 -1.11 7.98
N ASP A 121 20.22 -0.07 8.58
CA ASP A 121 21.50 0.51 8.12
C ASP A 121 22.65 -0.49 8.32
N ASP A 122 22.73 -1.16 9.48
CA ASP A 122 23.72 -2.20 9.72
C ASP A 122 23.54 -3.39 8.77
N ALA A 123 22.29 -3.82 8.51
CA ALA A 123 22.02 -4.85 7.51
C ALA A 123 22.39 -4.41 6.08
N TRP A 124 22.21 -3.13 5.75
CA TRP A 124 22.64 -2.57 4.47
C TRP A 124 24.17 -2.52 4.36
N ARG A 125 24.87 -2.11 5.42
CA ARG A 125 26.34 -2.09 5.48
C ARG A 125 26.92 -3.49 5.35
N CYS A 126 26.40 -4.47 6.09
CA CYS A 126 26.81 -5.87 5.98
C CYS A 126 26.61 -6.41 4.55
N ARG A 127 25.46 -6.13 3.92
CA ARG A 127 25.21 -6.52 2.52
C ARG A 127 26.16 -5.84 1.55
N THR A 128 26.46 -4.56 1.76
CA THR A 128 27.35 -3.78 0.90
C THR A 128 28.79 -4.26 1.01
N LEU A 129 29.27 -4.51 2.23
CA LEU A 129 30.60 -5.08 2.46
C LEU A 129 30.71 -6.49 1.86
N ALA A 130 29.70 -7.34 2.05
CA ALA A 130 29.66 -8.67 1.42
C ALA A 130 29.67 -8.59 -0.11
N ALA A 131 28.97 -7.61 -0.71
CA ALA A 131 28.97 -7.40 -2.16
C ALA A 131 30.33 -6.91 -2.69
N ILE A 132 31.06 -6.09 -1.91
CA ILE A 132 32.42 -5.66 -2.24
C ILE A 132 33.40 -6.84 -2.12
N GLU A 133 33.30 -7.63 -1.04
CA GLU A 133 34.17 -8.78 -0.78
C GLU A 133 33.95 -9.93 -1.78
N ALA A 134 32.72 -10.14 -2.24
CA ALA A 134 32.39 -11.09 -3.30
C ALA A 134 33.00 -10.72 -4.66
N GLY A 135 33.62 -9.54 -4.78
CA GLY A 135 34.12 -9.00 -6.04
C GLY A 135 32.97 -8.63 -6.99
N PRO A 136 33.27 -8.22 -8.24
CA PRO A 136 32.24 -8.01 -9.25
C PRO A 136 31.59 -9.35 -9.60
N ALA A 137 30.59 -9.75 -8.82
CA ALA A 137 29.79 -10.93 -9.06
C ALA A 137 29.02 -10.73 -10.37
N THR A 138 29.45 -11.43 -11.42
CA THR A 138 28.89 -11.38 -12.79
C THR A 138 29.21 -10.05 -13.49
N PRO A 139 29.65 -10.03 -14.76
CA PRO A 139 29.69 -8.78 -15.51
C PRO A 139 28.29 -8.19 -15.47
N THR A 140 28.12 -7.07 -14.76
CA THR A 140 26.91 -6.26 -14.83
C THR A 140 26.69 -6.02 -16.32
N LEU A 141 25.64 -6.65 -16.87
CA LEU A 141 25.27 -6.49 -18.26
C LEU A 141 25.09 -4.98 -18.45
N ASP A 142 26.02 -4.35 -19.17
CA ASP A 142 25.89 -2.94 -19.49
C ASP A 142 24.65 -2.81 -20.38
N MET A 143 23.56 -2.36 -19.76
CA MET A 143 22.25 -2.29 -20.40
C MET A 143 22.29 -1.40 -21.64
N ALA A 144 23.15 -0.38 -21.67
CA ALA A 144 23.31 0.50 -22.83
C ALA A 144 23.98 -0.22 -23.99
N VAL A 145 25.06 -0.95 -23.72
CA VAL A 145 25.74 -1.77 -24.74
C VAL A 145 24.81 -2.88 -25.24
N ALA A 146 24.15 -3.59 -24.33
CA ALA A 146 23.19 -4.65 -24.67
C ALA A 146 22.02 -4.10 -25.53
N ARG A 147 21.54 -2.89 -25.22
CA ARG A 147 20.49 -2.23 -26.00
C ARG A 147 20.96 -1.84 -27.39
N ALA A 148 22.15 -1.26 -27.50
CA ALA A 148 22.74 -0.91 -28.79
C ALA A 148 22.90 -2.16 -29.70
N SER A 149 23.47 -3.25 -29.17
CA SER A 149 23.62 -4.51 -29.90
C SER A 149 22.27 -5.16 -30.24
N TYR A 150 21.24 -4.97 -29.42
CA TYR A 150 19.88 -5.41 -29.73
C TYR A 150 19.29 -4.64 -30.91
N ASP A 151 19.39 -3.32 -30.91
CA ASP A 151 18.85 -2.47 -31.97
C ASP A 151 19.60 -2.70 -33.30
N GLU A 152 20.92 -2.90 -33.26
CA GLU A 152 21.73 -3.26 -34.42
C GLU A 152 21.31 -4.59 -35.05
N ARG A 153 21.17 -5.66 -34.24
CA ARG A 153 20.71 -6.97 -34.73
C ARG A 153 19.30 -6.90 -35.31
N TRP A 154 18.43 -6.07 -34.74
CA TRP A 154 17.10 -5.85 -35.31
C TRP A 154 17.16 -5.14 -36.66
N ALA A 155 18.02 -4.13 -36.81
CA ALA A 155 18.21 -3.45 -38.09
C ALA A 155 18.70 -4.43 -39.17
N GLN A 156 19.70 -5.26 -38.84
CA GLN A 156 20.20 -6.30 -39.76
C GLN A 156 19.11 -7.31 -40.13
N LEU A 157 18.34 -7.79 -39.16
CA LEU A 157 17.24 -8.73 -39.42
C LEU A 157 16.13 -8.11 -40.30
N ASP A 158 15.84 -6.83 -40.10
CA ASP A 158 14.87 -6.07 -40.90
C ASP A 158 15.37 -5.85 -42.34
N GLU A 159 16.65 -5.56 -42.53
CA GLU A 159 17.31 -5.46 -43.85
C GLU A 159 17.29 -6.79 -44.60
N GLU A 160 17.62 -7.89 -43.91
CA GLU A 160 17.50 -9.24 -44.48
C GLU A 160 16.06 -9.55 -44.89
N ALA A 161 15.07 -9.19 -44.05
CA ALA A 161 13.67 -9.44 -44.37
C ALA A 161 13.12 -8.58 -45.53
N ALA A 162 13.75 -7.43 -45.81
CA ALA A 162 13.42 -6.60 -46.96
C ALA A 162 13.97 -7.16 -48.29
N THR A 163 14.99 -8.01 -48.21
CA THR A 163 15.56 -8.68 -49.39
C THR A 163 14.60 -9.75 -49.92
N THR A 164 14.61 -10.01 -51.23
CA THR A 164 13.64 -10.88 -51.89
C THR A 164 13.61 -12.28 -51.26
N ALA A 165 12.42 -12.75 -50.88
CA ALA A 165 12.21 -13.98 -50.10
C ALA A 165 12.74 -15.29 -50.75
N ALA A 166 13.15 -15.29 -52.01
CA ALA A 166 13.68 -16.46 -52.71
C ALA A 166 15.10 -16.85 -52.25
N ASP A 167 15.88 -15.89 -51.76
CA ASP A 167 17.29 -16.08 -51.40
C ASP A 167 17.54 -16.06 -49.88
N LEU A 168 16.47 -15.97 -49.08
CA LEU A 168 16.61 -15.81 -47.63
C LEU A 168 16.90 -17.15 -46.96
N ALA A 169 18.02 -17.16 -46.23
CA ALA A 169 18.37 -18.28 -45.38
C ALA A 169 17.27 -18.54 -44.31
N PRO A 170 17.07 -19.80 -43.89
CA PRO A 170 16.23 -20.15 -42.76
C PRO A 170 16.57 -19.31 -41.53
N LEU A 171 15.54 -18.88 -40.80
CA LEU A 171 15.69 -18.10 -39.58
C LEU A 171 15.65 -19.04 -38.38
N HIS A 172 16.74 -19.15 -37.65
CA HIS A 172 16.83 -19.96 -36.44
C HIS A 172 16.48 -19.14 -35.19
N TYR A 173 16.20 -19.83 -34.08
CA TYR A 173 15.88 -19.21 -32.79
C TYR A 173 17.00 -18.28 -32.31
N SER A 174 18.27 -18.64 -32.54
CA SER A 174 19.44 -17.82 -32.18
C SER A 174 19.58 -16.55 -33.01
N ASP A 175 18.95 -16.49 -34.18
CA ASP A 175 18.99 -15.36 -35.10
C ASP A 175 17.93 -14.32 -34.74
N VAL A 176 17.03 -14.63 -33.79
CA VAL A 176 16.09 -13.65 -33.28
C VAL A 176 16.82 -12.84 -32.19
N PRO A 177 16.89 -11.50 -32.31
CA PRO A 177 17.52 -10.66 -31.30
C PRO A 177 16.66 -10.59 -30.04
N TRP A 178 16.83 -11.55 -29.15
CA TRP A 178 16.13 -11.59 -27.87
C TRP A 178 16.65 -10.49 -26.93
N PRO A 179 15.77 -9.81 -26.17
CA PRO A 179 16.17 -8.80 -25.19
C PRO A 179 16.97 -9.46 -24.06
N LEU A 180 17.97 -8.75 -23.53
CA LEU A 180 18.85 -9.17 -22.43
C LEU A 180 19.71 -10.41 -22.69
N GLU A 181 19.69 -10.97 -23.91
CA GLU A 181 20.59 -12.06 -24.25
C GLU A 181 21.98 -11.48 -24.58
N PRO A 182 23.04 -11.92 -23.88
CA PRO A 182 24.38 -11.43 -24.16
C PRO A 182 24.76 -11.75 -25.62
N PRO A 183 25.57 -10.90 -26.28
CA PRO A 183 26.13 -11.20 -27.59
C PRO A 183 27.08 -12.38 -27.46
N THR A 184 26.55 -13.59 -27.44
CA THR A 184 27.30 -14.81 -27.09
C THR A 184 28.22 -15.27 -28.21
N VAL A 185 28.12 -14.69 -29.41
CA VAL A 185 29.03 -14.93 -30.53
C VAL A 185 28.90 -13.81 -31.56
N PRO A 186 30.00 -13.39 -32.22
CA PRO A 186 29.92 -12.54 -33.40
C PRO A 186 29.03 -13.19 -34.47
N TRP A 187 28.06 -12.41 -34.95
CA TRP A 187 27.14 -12.77 -36.02
C TRP A 187 27.94 -13.19 -37.27
N GLY A 188 27.71 -14.40 -37.80
CA GLY A 188 28.35 -14.86 -39.05
C GLY A 188 28.92 -16.29 -39.02
N VAL A 189 29.13 -16.89 -37.86
CA VAL A 189 29.52 -18.32 -37.77
C VAL A 189 28.26 -19.17 -37.76
N ARG A 190 27.71 -19.40 -38.95
CA ARG A 190 26.49 -20.19 -39.19
C ARG A 190 26.81 -21.69 -39.12
N GLY A 191 27.15 -22.19 -37.92
CA GLY A 191 27.33 -23.61 -37.62
C GLY A 191 26.34 -24.03 -36.53
N SER A 192 25.64 -25.16 -36.73
CA SER A 192 24.60 -25.71 -35.85
C SER A 192 24.89 -25.49 -34.38
N ARG A 193 24.29 -24.44 -33.81
CA ARG A 193 24.35 -24.17 -32.38
C ARG A 193 23.20 -24.92 -31.74
N GLU A 194 23.52 -25.97 -30.99
CA GLU A 194 22.56 -26.58 -30.07
C GLU A 194 22.05 -25.51 -29.10
N VAL A 195 20.74 -25.54 -28.83
CA VAL A 195 20.11 -24.69 -27.82
C VAL A 195 20.86 -24.93 -26.51
N PRO A 196 21.53 -23.92 -25.93
CA PRO A 196 22.33 -24.13 -24.73
C PRO A 196 21.41 -24.65 -23.62
N ALA A 197 21.64 -25.90 -23.20
CA ALA A 197 20.86 -26.58 -22.15
C ALA A 197 21.16 -26.05 -20.72
N GLY A 198 21.88 -24.92 -20.62
CA GLY A 198 22.15 -24.28 -19.34
C GLY A 198 20.91 -23.50 -18.84
N PRO A 199 20.79 -23.30 -17.51
CA PRO A 199 19.75 -22.44 -16.94
C PRO A 199 20.05 -20.99 -17.30
N SER A 200 19.62 -20.57 -18.50
CA SER A 200 19.50 -19.16 -18.83
C SER A 200 18.51 -18.58 -17.84
N LEU A 201 18.99 -17.75 -16.91
CA LEU A 201 18.14 -17.04 -15.96
C LEU A 201 17.09 -16.29 -16.78
N ALA A 202 15.84 -16.74 -16.68
CA ALA A 202 14.75 -16.09 -17.38
C ALA A 202 14.73 -14.62 -16.94
N PRO A 203 14.82 -13.67 -17.88
CA PRO A 203 14.89 -12.27 -17.51
C PRO A 203 13.63 -11.88 -16.75
N THR A 204 13.79 -11.17 -15.64
CA THR A 204 12.67 -10.70 -14.84
C THR A 204 11.89 -9.62 -15.59
N VAL A 205 10.64 -9.40 -15.19
CA VAL A 205 9.77 -8.36 -15.77
C VAL A 205 10.41 -6.98 -15.60
N GLU A 206 11.03 -6.74 -14.46
CA GLU A 206 11.72 -5.51 -14.09
C GLU A 206 12.93 -5.27 -14.99
N MET A 207 13.77 -6.29 -15.21
CA MET A 207 14.92 -6.16 -16.12
C MET A 207 14.49 -5.85 -17.55
N LEU A 208 13.45 -6.54 -18.06
CA LEU A 208 12.92 -6.26 -19.39
C LEU A 208 12.35 -4.86 -19.50
N ARG A 209 11.63 -4.40 -18.47
CA ARG A 209 11.13 -3.03 -18.39
C ARG A 209 12.28 -2.03 -18.48
N ASP A 210 13.31 -2.18 -17.66
CA ASP A 210 14.44 -1.26 -17.63
C ASP A 210 15.21 -1.27 -18.96
N PHE A 211 15.33 -2.45 -19.59
CA PHE A 211 15.93 -2.60 -20.91
C PHE A 211 15.16 -1.89 -22.03
N PHE A 212 13.83 -2.07 -22.11
CA PHE A 212 13.01 -1.44 -23.15
C PHE A 212 12.81 0.06 -22.95
N LEU A 213 12.89 0.51 -21.69
CA LEU A 213 12.72 1.92 -21.33
C LEU A 213 14.05 2.67 -21.19
N LEU A 214 15.17 2.04 -21.57
CA LEU A 214 16.48 2.68 -21.48
C LEU A 214 16.53 3.95 -22.34
N GLY A 215 16.85 5.07 -21.70
CA GLY A 215 16.90 6.39 -22.33
C GLY A 215 15.52 7.01 -22.62
N ALA A 216 14.43 6.43 -22.12
CA ALA A 216 13.10 7.01 -22.26
C ALA A 216 12.92 8.19 -21.29
N THR A 217 12.47 9.35 -21.78
CA THR A 217 12.25 10.54 -20.94
C THR A 217 10.77 10.94 -20.93
N GLY A 218 10.14 10.78 -19.76
CA GLY A 218 8.74 11.12 -19.54
C GLY A 218 7.74 10.08 -20.06
N ALA A 219 6.49 10.21 -19.59
CA ALA A 219 5.38 9.32 -19.93
C ALA A 219 5.09 9.17 -21.45
N PRO A 220 5.10 10.23 -22.29
CA PRO A 220 4.80 10.06 -23.71
C PRO A 220 5.88 9.25 -24.45
N ASP A 221 7.16 9.41 -24.09
CA ASP A 221 8.26 8.66 -24.71
C ASP A 221 8.23 7.19 -24.29
N VAL A 222 8.00 6.92 -22.99
CA VAL A 222 7.78 5.56 -22.47
C VAL A 222 6.66 4.85 -23.24
N LYS A 223 5.50 5.49 -23.39
CA LYS A 223 4.35 4.90 -24.13
C LYS A 223 4.67 4.67 -25.60
N ARG A 224 5.38 5.61 -26.24
CA ARG A 224 5.78 5.49 -27.66
C ARG A 224 6.72 4.30 -27.85
N ARG A 225 7.77 4.17 -27.02
CA ARG A 225 8.74 3.07 -27.08
C ARG A 225 8.07 1.72 -26.85
N LEU A 226 7.26 1.59 -25.81
CA LEU A 226 6.53 0.35 -25.54
C LEU A 226 5.61 -0.04 -26.69
N ARG A 227 4.96 0.93 -27.35
CA ARG A 227 4.12 0.65 -28.53
C ARG A 227 4.93 0.16 -29.72
N ILE A 228 6.11 0.72 -29.97
CA ILE A 228 7.01 0.27 -31.04
C ILE A 228 7.46 -1.17 -30.76
N GLU A 229 7.91 -1.45 -29.54
CA GLU A 229 8.34 -2.80 -29.15
C GLU A 229 7.18 -3.80 -29.18
N LEU A 230 5.99 -3.40 -28.73
CA LEU A 230 4.81 -4.27 -28.78
C LEU A 230 4.43 -4.64 -30.22
N LEU A 231 4.52 -3.69 -31.16
CA LEU A 231 4.27 -3.97 -32.58
C LEU A 231 5.33 -4.92 -33.17
N ARG A 232 6.59 -4.77 -32.76
CA ARG A 232 7.71 -5.62 -33.17
C ARG A 232 7.56 -7.05 -32.64
N TRP A 233 7.15 -7.21 -31.39
CA TRP A 233 6.94 -8.50 -30.72
C TRP A 233 5.51 -9.03 -30.78
N HIS A 234 4.62 -8.44 -31.59
CA HIS A 234 3.26 -8.96 -31.73
C HIS A 234 3.30 -10.29 -32.50
N PRO A 235 2.69 -11.39 -32.00
CA PRO A 235 2.81 -12.72 -32.61
C PRO A 235 2.35 -12.75 -34.07
N ASP A 236 1.24 -12.08 -34.38
CA ASP A 236 0.74 -11.98 -35.76
C ASP A 236 1.68 -11.18 -36.69
N LYS A 237 2.17 -10.01 -36.25
CA LYS A 237 3.05 -9.18 -37.08
C LYS A 237 4.42 -9.82 -37.25
N PHE A 238 4.94 -10.43 -36.19
CA PHE A 238 6.18 -11.18 -36.24
C PHE A 238 6.05 -12.39 -37.18
N GLY A 239 4.95 -13.16 -37.07
CA GLY A 239 4.65 -14.28 -37.95
C GLY A 239 4.47 -13.88 -39.41
N ALA A 240 3.81 -12.77 -39.70
CA ALA A 240 3.65 -12.25 -41.06
C ALA A 240 5.00 -11.88 -41.70
N ARG A 241 5.93 -11.34 -40.90
CA ARG A 241 7.27 -10.89 -41.38
C ARG A 241 8.25 -12.06 -41.52
N PHE A 242 8.33 -12.93 -40.53
CA PHE A 242 9.39 -13.94 -40.42
C PHE A 242 8.89 -15.39 -40.55
N GLY A 243 7.58 -15.62 -40.61
CA GLY A 243 6.97 -16.95 -40.54
C GLY A 243 7.44 -17.90 -41.64
N ARG A 244 7.71 -17.40 -42.86
CA ARG A 244 8.25 -18.22 -43.96
C ARG A 244 9.67 -18.70 -43.67
N ARG A 245 10.54 -17.82 -43.16
CA ARG A 245 11.94 -18.15 -42.82
C ARG A 245 12.02 -19.11 -41.61
N LEU A 246 11.13 -18.94 -40.64
CA LEU A 246 11.00 -19.85 -39.49
C LEU A 246 10.49 -21.23 -39.91
N ALA A 247 9.49 -21.29 -40.81
CA ALA A 247 8.99 -22.56 -41.33
C ALA A 247 10.08 -23.33 -42.08
N ALA A 248 10.95 -22.63 -42.82
CA ALA A 248 12.11 -23.23 -43.49
C ALA A 248 13.15 -23.80 -42.51
N ALA A 249 13.22 -23.29 -41.28
CA ALA A 249 14.12 -23.77 -40.24
C ALA A 249 13.55 -24.98 -39.45
N GLY A 250 12.25 -25.25 -39.59
CA GLY A 250 11.55 -26.40 -38.99
C GLY A 250 10.43 -26.00 -38.03
N MET A 251 9.39 -26.84 -37.95
CA MET A 251 8.18 -26.55 -37.15
C MET A 251 8.48 -26.39 -35.65
N ALA A 252 9.31 -27.27 -35.08
CA ALA A 252 9.68 -27.17 -33.66
C ALA A 252 10.37 -25.83 -33.31
N GLN A 253 11.20 -25.32 -34.22
CA GLN A 253 11.90 -24.05 -34.02
C GLN A 253 10.94 -22.86 -34.16
N ARG A 254 10.05 -22.90 -35.16
CA ARG A 254 8.98 -21.93 -35.30
C ARG A 254 8.13 -21.83 -34.03
N ASP A 255 7.71 -22.96 -33.49
CA ASP A 255 6.84 -22.99 -32.31
C ASP A 255 7.56 -22.44 -31.07
N ALA A 256 8.84 -22.77 -30.87
CA ALA A 256 9.66 -22.23 -29.81
C ALA A 256 9.82 -20.70 -29.91
N VAL A 257 10.09 -20.18 -31.11
CA VAL A 257 10.18 -18.73 -31.36
C VAL A 257 8.85 -18.05 -31.07
N VAL A 258 7.73 -18.58 -31.60
CA VAL A 258 6.39 -18.00 -31.41
C VAL A 258 6.00 -18.00 -29.93
N ALA A 259 6.26 -19.09 -29.20
CA ALA A 259 6.01 -19.17 -27.77
C ALA A 259 6.79 -18.10 -26.99
N ARG A 260 8.06 -17.88 -27.34
CA ARG A 260 8.89 -16.85 -26.71
C ARG A 260 8.44 -15.43 -27.06
N VAL A 261 8.05 -15.19 -28.32
CA VAL A 261 7.46 -13.91 -28.76
C VAL A 261 6.20 -13.59 -27.94
N HIS A 262 5.33 -14.58 -27.72
CA HIS A 262 4.15 -14.43 -26.86
C HIS A 262 4.51 -14.01 -25.42
N GLN A 263 5.55 -14.63 -24.83
CA GLN A 263 6.01 -14.26 -23.49
C GLN A 263 6.50 -12.80 -23.44
N VAL A 264 7.32 -12.38 -24.40
CA VAL A 264 7.82 -11.00 -24.47
C VAL A 264 6.67 -10.00 -24.64
N ALA A 265 5.71 -10.30 -25.52
CA ALA A 265 4.53 -9.45 -25.72
C ALA A 265 3.69 -9.32 -24.45
N GLN A 266 3.50 -10.41 -23.68
CA GLN A 266 2.80 -10.37 -22.40
C GLN A 266 3.51 -9.46 -21.39
N VAL A 267 4.84 -9.53 -21.28
CA VAL A 267 5.62 -8.64 -20.41
C VAL A 267 5.44 -7.18 -20.83
N LEU A 268 5.54 -6.87 -22.13
CA LEU A 268 5.34 -5.51 -22.64
C LEU A 268 3.94 -4.97 -22.33
N MET A 269 2.89 -5.79 -22.46
CA MET A 269 1.52 -5.42 -22.08
C MET A 269 1.38 -5.16 -20.57
N GLN A 270 2.02 -5.97 -19.72
CA GLN A 270 2.02 -5.76 -18.27
C GLN A 270 2.69 -4.43 -17.90
N VAL A 271 3.84 -4.13 -18.52
CA VAL A 271 4.56 -2.86 -18.30
C VAL A 271 3.73 -1.66 -18.76
N LEU A 272 3.08 -1.77 -19.92
CA LEU A 272 2.20 -0.73 -20.45
C LEU A 272 0.97 -0.49 -19.54
N GLY A 273 0.39 -1.57 -19.00
CA GLY A 273 -0.76 -1.50 -18.08
C GLY A 273 -0.39 -0.86 -16.74
N ARG A 274 0.78 -1.19 -16.16
CA ARG A 274 1.26 -0.60 -14.91
C ARG A 274 1.57 0.89 -15.04
N GLY A 275 2.16 1.30 -16.17
CA GLY A 275 2.47 2.71 -16.44
C GLY A 275 1.25 3.63 -16.51
N ALA A 276 0.06 3.08 -16.79
CA ALA A 276 -1.18 3.86 -16.87
C ALA A 276 -1.81 4.15 -15.48
N ILE A 277 -1.43 3.42 -14.44
CA ILE A 277 -2.07 3.49 -13.11
C ILE A 277 -1.30 4.44 -12.15
N GLY A 278 0.00 4.66 -12.38
CA GLY A 278 0.88 5.38 -11.45
C GLY A 278 0.90 6.91 -11.53
N THR A 279 0.06 7.56 -12.34
CA THR A 279 0.09 9.03 -12.53
C THR A 279 -1.05 9.78 -11.82
N HIS A 280 -1.69 9.18 -10.81
CA HIS A 280 -2.84 9.79 -10.12
C HIS A 280 -2.62 10.10 -8.63
N GLU A 281 -1.38 10.09 -8.15
CA GLU A 281 -1.00 10.63 -6.84
C GLU A 281 -0.10 11.85 -7.04
N GLY A 282 -0.72 13.04 -7.01
CA GLY A 282 -0.09 14.35 -7.10
C GLY A 282 -1.13 15.44 -6.93
#